data_AF-A0A4U7DR78-F1
#
_entry.id   AF-A0A4U7DR78-F1
#
_cell.length_a   1.000
_cell.length_b   1.000
_cell.length_c   1.000
_cell.angle_alpha   90.00
_cell.angle_beta   90.00
_cell.angle_gamma   90.00
#
_symmetry.space_group_name_H-M   'P 1'
#
loop_
_entity.id
_entity.type
_entity.pdbx_description
1 polymer ?
#
loop_
_entity_poly.entity_id
_entity_poly.type
_entity_poly.pdbx_seq_one_letter_code
_entity_poly.pdbx_strand_id
1 'polypeptide(L)'
;MTTQEDGGFDAVSVSAPNNQWNVTIARYNGEIRDITNNDGYTFDSFGRTIVDGTPQLIIGRTEGSSFEAFNGDIAVAATWSRALSDTEIEYLNNVTAPRRSRL
;
A
#
# COMPACT_ATOMS: atom_id res chain seq x y z
N MET A 1 -1.02 -8.10 -37.10
CA MET A 1 -0.16 -7.17 -36.36
C MET A 1 -0.89 -6.86 -35.07
N THR A 2 -0.59 -7.59 -34.01
CA THR A 2 -1.23 -7.42 -32.70
C THR A 2 -0.38 -6.43 -31.94
N THR A 3 -0.93 -5.27 -31.64
CA THR A 3 -0.32 -4.32 -30.70
C THR A 3 -0.25 -5.02 -29.35
N GLN A 4 0.97 -5.35 -28.91
CA GLN A 4 1.27 -5.52 -27.52
C GLN A 4 1.01 -4.15 -26.88
N GLU A 5 -0.07 -4.03 -26.10
CA GLU A 5 -0.16 -2.88 -25.21
C GLU A 5 1.02 -3.02 -24.26
N ASP A 6 1.97 -2.10 -24.37
CA ASP A 6 3.01 -1.91 -23.35
C ASP A 6 2.26 -1.72 -22.04
N GLY A 7 2.11 -2.80 -21.29
CA GLY A 7 1.36 -2.87 -20.05
C GLY A 7 2.08 -2.07 -18.99
N GLY A 8 1.95 -0.75 -19.05
CA GLY A 8 2.43 0.16 -18.03
C GLY A 8 1.83 -0.25 -16.69
N PHE A 9 2.68 -0.28 -15.67
CA PHE A 9 2.20 -0.37 -14.30
C PHE A 9 1.53 0.96 -13.95
N ASP A 10 0.21 0.95 -13.85
CA ASP A 10 -0.51 2.07 -13.25
C ASP A 10 -0.22 2.05 -11.75
N ALA A 11 0.69 2.92 -11.31
CA ALA A 11 1.03 3.08 -9.91
C ALA A 11 0.05 4.05 -9.24
N VAL A 12 -0.61 3.59 -8.19
CA VAL A 12 -1.36 4.45 -7.29
C VAL A 12 -0.49 4.73 -6.07
N SER A 13 -0.40 6.00 -5.67
CA SER A 13 0.43 6.41 -4.54
C SER A 13 -0.30 7.42 -3.65
N VAL A 14 -0.08 7.29 -2.35
CA VAL A 14 -0.35 8.35 -1.38
C VAL A 14 0.99 9.00 -1.00
N SER A 15 1.01 10.32 -0.80
CA SER A 15 2.21 11.01 -0.29
C SER A 15 2.54 10.50 1.11
N ALA A 16 3.82 10.39 1.43
CA ALA A 16 4.29 10.06 2.77
C ALA A 16 5.45 10.99 3.16
N PRO A 17 5.55 11.40 4.43
CA PRO A 17 6.65 12.25 4.87
C PRO A 17 7.99 11.50 4.73
N ASN A 18 8.99 12.18 4.16
CA ASN A 18 10.33 11.63 4.04
C ASN A 18 11.00 11.53 5.42
N ASN A 19 11.76 10.45 5.67
CA ASN A 19 12.48 10.20 6.92
C ASN A 19 11.61 10.26 8.19
N GLN A 20 10.33 9.90 8.08
CA GLN A 20 9.43 9.78 9.21
C GLN A 20 8.66 8.48 9.11
N TRP A 21 8.32 7.92 10.26
CA TRP A 21 7.45 6.77 10.30
C TRP A 21 6.04 7.13 9.82
N ASN A 22 5.54 6.32 8.91
CA ASN A 22 4.19 6.42 8.37
C ASN A 22 3.51 5.05 8.44
N VAL A 23 2.19 5.07 8.55
CA VAL A 23 1.35 3.88 8.36
C VAL A 23 0.68 4.03 7.01
N THR A 24 0.81 3.01 6.15
CA THR A 24 0.12 2.96 4.85
C THR A 24 -0.74 1.71 4.82
N ILE A 25 -2.02 1.86 4.46
CA ILE A 25 -2.97 0.75 4.36
C ILE A 25 -3.65 0.79 3.00
N ALA A 26 -3.61 -0.33 2.29
CA ALA A 26 -4.31 -0.51 1.02
C ALA A 26 -5.48 -1.49 1.21
N ARG A 27 -6.67 -1.15 0.72
CA ARG A 27 -7.86 -2.00 0.76
C ARG A 27 -8.26 -2.53 -0.60
N TYR A 28 -8.64 -3.80 -0.63
CA TYR A 28 -9.17 -4.49 -1.80
C TYR A 28 -10.44 -5.27 -1.45
N ASN A 29 -11.50 -5.12 -2.25
CA ASN A 29 -12.76 -5.86 -2.10
C ASN A 29 -13.32 -6.37 -3.44
N GLY A 30 -12.44 -6.72 -4.39
CA GLY A 30 -12.76 -7.00 -5.79
C GLY A 30 -12.17 -5.96 -6.74
N GLU A 31 -11.94 -4.76 -6.22
CA GLU A 31 -11.14 -3.68 -6.82
C GLU A 31 -10.32 -3.01 -5.71
N ILE A 32 -9.25 -2.28 -6.06
CA ILE A 32 -8.56 -1.43 -5.09
C ILE A 32 -9.54 -0.33 -4.69
N ARG A 33 -9.89 -0.28 -3.41
CA ARG A 33 -10.84 0.70 -2.87
C ARG A 33 -10.14 1.99 -2.50
N ASP A 34 -9.07 1.87 -1.73
CA ASP A 34 -8.30 3.02 -1.27
C ASP A 34 -6.89 2.64 -0.85
N ILE A 35 -6.06 3.67 -0.80
CA ILE A 35 -4.80 3.67 -0.07
C ILE A 35 -4.86 4.86 0.88
N THR A 36 -4.67 4.59 2.18
CA THR A 36 -4.70 5.58 3.25
C THR A 36 -3.35 5.70 3.93
N ASN A 37 -3.08 6.88 4.49
CA ASN A 37 -1.96 7.08 5.42
C ASN A 37 -2.42 7.67 6.76
N ASN A 38 -1.50 7.75 7.74
CA ASN A 38 -1.81 8.31 9.06
C ASN A 38 -2.07 9.83 9.07
N ASP A 39 -1.80 10.53 7.97
CA ASP A 39 -2.12 11.94 7.77
C ASP A 39 -3.53 12.15 7.18
N GLY A 40 -4.30 11.07 7.00
CA GLY A 40 -5.68 11.12 6.51
C GLY A 40 -5.81 11.36 5.01
N TYR A 41 -4.72 11.23 4.25
CA TYR A 41 -4.79 11.25 2.79
C TYR A 41 -5.33 9.91 2.30
N THR A 42 -6.35 9.98 1.45
CA THR A 42 -6.97 8.83 0.80
C THR A 42 -6.90 9.04 -0.71
N PHE A 43 -6.36 8.05 -1.42
CA PHE A 43 -6.60 7.91 -2.84
C PHE A 43 -7.85 7.06 -3.06
N ASP A 44 -8.75 7.49 -3.95
CA ASP A 44 -10.00 6.79 -4.25
C ASP A 44 -9.86 5.91 -5.50
N SER A 45 -10.47 4.73 -5.40
CA SER A 45 -10.41 3.51 -6.22
C SER A 45 -9.82 3.54 -7.65
N PHE A 46 -9.15 2.43 -7.98
CA PHE A 46 -8.81 2.07 -9.36
C PHE A 46 -9.39 0.69 -9.69
N GLY A 47 -10.17 0.61 -10.78
CA GLY A 47 -10.91 -0.56 -11.21
C GLY A 47 -10.03 -1.65 -11.84
N ARG A 48 -9.06 -2.17 -11.09
CA ARG A 48 -8.30 -3.35 -11.48
C ARG A 48 -8.48 -4.48 -10.46
N THR A 49 -8.74 -5.67 -11.00
CA THR A 49 -8.77 -6.92 -10.26
C THR A 49 -7.34 -7.35 -9.95
N ILE A 50 -7.08 -7.77 -8.71
CA ILE A 50 -5.83 -8.48 -8.39
C ILE A 50 -5.95 -9.87 -9.03
N VAL A 51 -4.94 -10.28 -9.79
CA VAL A 51 -4.92 -11.59 -10.47
C VAL A 51 -5.07 -12.71 -9.43
N ASP A 52 -6.05 -13.58 -9.63
CA ASP A 52 -6.25 -14.77 -8.79
C ASP A 52 -5.04 -15.70 -8.91
N GLY A 53 -4.38 -15.99 -7.78
CA GLY A 53 -3.23 -16.88 -7.74
C GLY A 53 -2.57 -16.94 -6.36
N THR A 54 -1.43 -17.62 -6.28
CA THR A 54 -0.56 -17.68 -5.09
C THR A 54 0.79 -17.01 -5.37
N PRO A 55 0.84 -15.72 -5.77
CA PRO A 55 2.10 -15.04 -5.99
C PRO A 55 2.88 -14.93 -4.68
N GLN A 56 4.22 -14.91 -4.80
CA GLN A 56 5.06 -14.66 -3.63
C GLN A 56 4.86 -13.23 -3.14
N LEU A 57 4.64 -13.04 -1.83
CA LEU A 57 4.71 -11.72 -1.22
C LEU A 57 6.18 -11.31 -1.09
N ILE A 58 6.57 -10.27 -1.82
CA ILE A 58 7.90 -9.68 -1.75
C ILE A 58 7.78 -8.29 -1.14
N ILE A 59 8.59 -8.02 -0.12
CA ILE A 59 8.65 -6.71 0.55
C ILE A 59 9.98 -6.06 0.21
N GLY A 60 9.93 -4.78 -0.18
CA GLY A 60 11.10 -3.93 -0.34
C GLY A 60 11.79 -4.00 -1.70
N ARG A 61 11.25 -4.76 -2.67
CA ARG A 61 11.69 -4.74 -4.08
C ARG A 61 10.59 -5.28 -4.99
N THR A 62 10.68 -4.96 -6.28
CA THR A 62 9.86 -5.59 -7.32
C THR A 62 10.47 -6.96 -7.71
N GLU A 63 9.63 -7.96 -7.97
CA GLU A 63 10.09 -9.25 -8.50
C GLU A 63 10.87 -9.06 -9.80
N GLY A 64 12.05 -9.67 -9.92
CA GLY A 64 12.87 -9.58 -11.13
C GLY A 64 13.62 -8.25 -11.34
N SER A 65 13.41 -7.23 -10.49
CA SER A 65 14.17 -5.96 -10.55
C SER A 65 15.22 -5.88 -9.44
N SER A 66 16.41 -5.40 -9.79
CA SER A 66 17.46 -5.04 -8.83
C SER A 66 17.65 -3.53 -8.68
N PHE A 67 16.95 -2.74 -9.49
CA PHE A 67 17.11 -1.28 -9.57
C PHE A 67 16.07 -0.53 -8.71
N GLU A 68 14.94 -1.15 -8.44
CA GLU A 68 13.82 -0.55 -7.71
C GLU A 68 13.63 -1.28 -6.37
N ALA A 69 14.27 -0.74 -5.33
CA ALA A 69 14.17 -1.24 -3.98
C ALA A 69 13.73 -0.13 -3.02
N PHE A 70 12.95 -0.50 -2.02
CA PHE A 70 12.62 0.39 -0.92
C PHE A 70 13.88 0.66 -0.09
N ASN A 71 14.19 1.93 0.13
CA ASN A 71 15.28 2.37 0.98
C ASN A 71 14.70 3.05 2.23
N GLY A 72 14.56 2.29 3.30
CA GLY A 72 14.03 2.74 4.58
C GLY A 72 13.77 1.58 5.52
N ASP A 73 13.16 1.89 6.68
CA ASP A 73 12.84 0.90 7.71
C ASP A 73 11.38 0.47 7.63
N ILE A 74 11.12 -0.81 7.86
CA ILE A 74 9.76 -1.38 8.01
C ILE A 74 9.68 -2.01 9.40
N ALA A 75 8.80 -1.48 10.25
CA ALA A 75 8.57 -2.03 11.60
C ALA A 75 7.49 -3.11 11.62
N VAL A 76 6.41 -2.92 10.84
CA VAL A 76 5.23 -3.78 10.85
C VAL A 76 4.75 -4.01 9.43
N ALA A 77 4.54 -5.27 9.07
CA ALA A 77 3.88 -5.68 7.83
C ALA A 77 2.80 -6.72 8.17
N ALA A 78 1.57 -6.49 7.72
CA ALA A 78 0.44 -7.36 7.98
C ALA A 78 -0.48 -7.42 6.75
N THR A 79 -1.12 -8.57 6.56
CA THR A 79 -2.10 -8.80 5.49
C THR A 79 -3.36 -9.39 6.09
N TRP A 80 -4.51 -9.07 5.49
CA TRP A 80 -5.81 -9.58 5.90
C TRP A 80 -6.50 -10.24 4.71
N SER A 81 -7.23 -11.32 4.96
CA SER A 81 -7.99 -12.03 3.94
C SER A 81 -9.32 -11.35 3.58
N ARG A 82 -9.51 -10.10 4.02
CA ARG A 82 -10.70 -9.28 3.75
C ARG A 82 -10.33 -7.80 3.74
N ALA A 83 -11.20 -6.99 3.13
CA ALA A 83 -11.16 -5.55 3.32
C ALA A 83 -11.39 -5.19 4.79
N LEU A 84 -10.57 -4.29 5.30
CA LEU A 84 -10.77 -3.67 6.61
C LEU A 84 -11.88 -2.63 6.54
N SER A 85 -12.64 -2.49 7.62
CA SER A 85 -13.57 -1.38 7.82
C SER A 85 -12.84 -0.08 8.13
N ASP A 86 -13.54 1.06 8.01
CA ASP A 86 -12.96 2.38 8.30
C ASP A 86 -12.52 2.48 9.77
N THR A 87 -13.31 1.93 10.71
CA THR A 87 -12.95 1.89 12.13
C THR A 87 -11.69 1.07 12.41
N GLU A 88 -11.48 -0.03 11.68
CA GLU A 88 -10.25 -0.82 11.82
C GLU A 88 -9.03 -0.09 11.28
N ILE A 89 -9.17 0.62 10.16
CA ILE A 89 -8.11 1.48 9.62
C ILE A 89 -7.77 2.60 10.62
N GLU A 90 -8.78 3.28 11.15
CA GLU A 90 -8.59 4.34 12.12
C GLU A 90 -7.88 3.81 13.38
N TYR A 91 -8.29 2.65 13.88
CA TYR A 91 -7.63 1.99 14.99
C TYR A 91 -6.15 1.69 14.67
N LEU A 92 -5.87 1.07 13.52
CA LEU A 92 -4.50 0.72 13.09
C LEU A 92 -3.62 1.95 12.93
N ASN A 93 -4.13 3.03 12.33
CA ASN A 93 -3.41 4.29 12.21
C ASN A 93 -3.05 4.86 13.58
N ASN A 94 -3.93 4.74 14.57
CA ASN A 94 -3.69 5.25 15.92
C ASN A 94 -2.74 4.38 16.77
N VAL A 95 -2.76 3.05 16.61
CA VAL A 95 -1.93 2.14 17.42
C VAL A 95 -0.59 1.80 16.79
N THR A 96 -0.47 1.90 15.47
CA THR A 96 0.75 1.52 14.72
C THR A 96 1.63 2.72 14.43
N ALA A 97 1.06 3.93 14.32
CA ALA A 97 1.88 5.13 14.17
C ALA A 97 2.72 5.33 15.45
N PRO A 98 4.05 5.50 15.33
CA PRO A 98 4.84 5.84 16.51
C PRO A 98 4.30 7.16 17.05
N ARG A 99 4.06 7.17 18.36
CA ARG A 99 3.45 8.29 19.08
C ARG A 99 4.20 9.57 18.70
N ARG A 100 3.51 10.49 18.01
CA ARG A 100 4.01 11.86 17.75
C ARG A 100 4.55 12.39 19.06
N SER A 101 5.86 12.62 19.14
CA SER A 101 6.46 13.24 20.33
C SER A 101 5.82 14.61 20.48
N ARG A 102 4.99 14.79 21.50
CA ARG A 102 4.48 16.11 21.87
C ARG A 102 5.69 16.94 22.29
N LEU A 103 6.05 17.92 21.46
CA LEU A 103 6.84 19.08 21.88
C LEU A 103 5.95 20.02 22.68
#